data_AF-A0A4Q1KWV6-F1
#
_entry.id   AF-A0A4Q1KWV6-F1
#
_cell.length_a   1.000
_cell.length_b   1.000
_cell.length_c   1.000
_cell.angle_alpha   90.00
_cell.angle_beta   90.00
_cell.angle_gamma   90.00
#
_symmetry.space_group_name_H-M   'P 1'
#
loop_
_entity.id
_entity.type
_entity.pdbx_description
1 polymer ?
#
loop_
_entity_poly.entity_id
_entity_poly.type
_entity_poly.pdbx_seq_one_letter_code
_entity_poly.pdbx_strand_id
1 'polypeptide(L)'
;MLKKIILFHFLFLSISFNAQDIDYCSKIVDKTVEAINSKNTSNLKPHLAPDFSIAGQKGNIAIMVLDQLIAQLNETVLNNSKSNSRELPDGLELKYNINYKNMGEREATFLFDKSNKLKELNLFEMQVKTMSNENNFIFPDNEIIEIPFKQVGNLISVEVSINNQNKTFLVDSGAPRVIINSKYYKSNLGDRSISSSNQGVNGAITNLDIVKIDEINFNGIQLKNQDVLASDISHLEEDLDVEIHGLIGYDILSNYDILFNYESKTLTLIKPTSFLKFKNNYFKNYYEEKVAIKLSQHIPIISAIIGKNQYDFGVDSGAETNLIDEKYYKKVKKHLSNESSDSLIGAENKEKIVKTASLTELVIGGSIPFKNTNIVFSDISHLNQAYQLNIDGILGYEILSKYPTFLSYSRKEIIFFKK
;
A
#
# COMPACT_ATOMS: atom_id res chain seq x y z
N MET A 1 59.48 50.60 -38.04
CA MET A 1 58.25 49.90 -38.49
C MET A 1 58.33 48.44 -38.04
N LEU A 2 57.57 48.06 -37.03
CA LEU A 2 57.50 46.69 -36.50
C LEU A 2 56.66 45.81 -37.45
N LYS A 3 57.23 44.69 -37.93
CA LYS A 3 56.49 43.62 -38.61
C LYS A 3 55.77 42.76 -37.57
N LYS A 4 54.43 42.72 -37.62
CA LYS A 4 53.61 41.78 -36.85
C LYS A 4 53.71 40.38 -37.48
N ILE A 5 54.09 39.39 -36.66
CA ILE A 5 53.95 37.96 -36.94
C ILE A 5 52.63 37.52 -36.30
N ILE A 6 51.73 36.95 -37.10
CA ILE A 6 50.49 36.33 -36.61
C ILE A 6 50.74 34.82 -36.56
N LEU A 7 50.65 34.25 -35.35
CA LEU A 7 50.80 32.83 -35.08
C LEU A 7 49.39 32.25 -34.84
N PHE A 8 48.92 31.38 -35.74
CA PHE A 8 47.67 30.63 -35.55
C PHE A 8 47.93 29.47 -34.56
N HIS A 9 47.26 29.48 -33.40
CA HIS A 9 47.19 28.30 -32.51
C HIS A 9 46.00 27.43 -32.95
N PHE A 10 46.29 26.25 -33.47
CA PHE A 10 45.30 25.17 -33.62
C PHE A 10 45.10 24.52 -32.25
N LEU A 11 43.93 24.71 -31.65
CA LEU A 11 43.52 24.00 -30.44
C LEU A 11 43.01 22.61 -30.85
N PHE A 12 43.79 21.56 -30.62
CA PHE A 12 43.29 20.19 -30.69
C PHE A 12 42.43 19.91 -29.45
N LEU A 13 41.10 19.88 -29.60
CA LEU A 13 40.23 19.23 -28.62
C LEU A 13 40.38 17.72 -28.77
N SER A 14 41.05 17.08 -27.82
CA SER A 14 41.00 15.64 -27.63
C SER A 14 39.63 15.26 -27.07
N ILE A 15 38.77 14.68 -27.90
CA ILE A 15 37.56 14.00 -27.44
C ILE A 15 38.00 12.67 -26.84
N SER A 16 38.06 12.58 -25.52
CA SER A 16 38.31 11.33 -24.81
C SER A 16 37.08 10.43 -24.99
N PHE A 17 37.17 9.44 -25.87
CA PHE A 17 36.27 8.29 -25.82
C PHE A 17 36.57 7.55 -24.50
N ASN A 18 35.69 7.66 -23.51
CA ASN A 18 35.78 6.80 -22.33
C ASN A 18 35.55 5.36 -22.80
N ALA A 19 36.60 4.55 -22.78
CA ALA A 19 36.46 3.11 -22.93
C ALA A 19 35.61 2.58 -21.77
N GLN A 20 34.70 1.66 -22.09
CA GLN A 20 33.81 1.07 -21.09
C GLN A 20 34.64 0.27 -20.06
N ASP A 21 34.39 0.49 -18.77
CA ASP A 21 35.12 -0.18 -17.70
C ASP A 21 34.40 -1.48 -17.31
N ILE A 22 34.81 -2.59 -17.94
CA ILE A 22 34.25 -3.93 -17.71
C ILE A 22 34.42 -4.35 -16.24
N ASP A 23 35.53 -3.99 -15.60
CA ASP A 23 35.80 -4.37 -14.20
C ASP A 23 34.86 -3.60 -13.25
N TYR A 24 34.63 -2.32 -13.51
CA TYR A 24 33.64 -1.54 -12.79
C TYR A 24 32.21 -2.07 -12.99
N CYS A 25 31.83 -2.40 -14.23
CA CYS A 25 30.52 -2.98 -14.52
C CYS A 25 30.35 -4.35 -13.84
N SER A 26 31.41 -5.16 -13.78
CA SER A 26 31.41 -6.45 -13.08
C SER A 26 31.19 -6.29 -11.57
N LYS A 27 31.75 -5.24 -10.94
CA LYS A 27 31.46 -4.93 -9.53
C LYS A 27 29.99 -4.56 -9.27
N ILE A 28 29.28 -4.02 -10.27
CA ILE A 28 27.84 -3.75 -10.16
C ILE A 28 27.03 -5.06 -10.22
N VAL A 29 27.51 -6.06 -10.97
CA VAL A 29 26.95 -7.42 -10.93
C VAL A 29 27.09 -8.01 -9.53
N ASP A 30 28.25 -7.89 -8.90
CA ASP A 30 28.47 -8.35 -7.52
C ASP A 30 27.54 -7.64 -6.53
N LYS A 31 27.35 -6.33 -6.67
CA LYS A 31 26.37 -5.57 -5.87
C LYS A 31 24.94 -6.04 -6.07
N THR A 32 24.59 -6.50 -7.27
CA THR A 32 23.27 -7.08 -7.53
C THR A 32 23.12 -8.41 -6.80
N VAL A 33 24.16 -9.24 -6.79
CA VAL A 33 24.18 -10.49 -6.02
C VAL A 33 24.13 -10.24 -4.51
N GLU A 34 24.88 -9.26 -4.00
CA GLU A 34 24.79 -8.80 -2.61
C GLU A 34 23.38 -8.33 -2.27
N ALA A 35 22.74 -7.58 -3.17
CA ALA A 35 21.38 -7.10 -2.97
C ALA A 35 20.38 -8.26 -2.86
N ILE A 36 20.50 -9.29 -3.71
CA ILE A 36 19.68 -10.51 -3.61
C ILE A 36 19.89 -11.20 -2.26
N ASN A 37 21.15 -11.47 -1.90
CA ASN A 37 21.47 -12.21 -0.66
C ASN A 37 21.10 -11.45 0.61
N SER A 38 21.14 -10.11 0.58
CA SER A 38 20.79 -9.25 1.72
C SER A 38 19.34 -8.77 1.69
N LYS A 39 18.59 -9.07 0.63
CA LYS A 39 17.25 -8.52 0.35
C LYS A 39 17.20 -6.98 0.42
N ASN A 40 18.28 -6.31 0.00
CA ASN A 40 18.44 -4.87 0.13
C ASN A 40 19.14 -4.24 -1.09
N THR A 41 18.46 -3.31 -1.75
CA THR A 41 18.91 -2.65 -2.99
C THR A 41 19.69 -1.35 -2.76
N SER A 42 19.85 -0.90 -1.52
CA SER A 42 20.39 0.44 -1.20
C SER A 42 21.79 0.66 -1.77
N ASN A 43 22.62 -0.40 -1.80
CA ASN A 43 23.98 -0.35 -2.35
C ASN A 43 24.03 -0.46 -3.88
N LEU A 44 22.94 -0.87 -4.53
CA LEU A 44 22.81 -0.99 -5.98
C LEU A 44 22.25 0.30 -6.61
N LYS A 45 21.26 0.92 -5.95
CA LYS A 45 20.57 2.14 -6.43
C LYS A 45 21.50 3.27 -6.92
N PRO A 46 22.62 3.60 -6.26
CA PRO A 46 23.54 4.64 -6.73
C PRO A 46 24.19 4.34 -8.10
N HIS A 47 24.15 3.08 -8.55
CA HIS A 47 24.76 2.63 -9.80
C HIS A 47 23.76 2.52 -10.96
N LEU A 48 22.47 2.80 -10.72
CA LEU A 48 21.44 2.78 -11.76
C LEU A 48 21.56 4.01 -12.67
N ALA A 49 21.26 3.83 -13.95
CA ALA A 49 21.13 4.92 -14.91
C ALA A 49 19.81 5.69 -14.67
N PRO A 50 19.71 6.97 -15.05
CA PRO A 50 18.46 7.74 -14.93
C PRO A 50 17.29 7.12 -15.69
N ASP A 51 17.55 6.43 -16.80
CA ASP A 51 16.58 5.71 -17.62
C ASP A 51 16.55 4.20 -17.33
N PHE A 52 16.97 3.79 -16.12
CA PHE A 52 16.99 2.39 -15.70
C PHE A 52 15.66 1.70 -15.97
N SER A 53 15.77 0.46 -16.45
CA SER A 53 14.64 -0.38 -16.79
C SER A 53 14.82 -1.81 -16.27
N ILE A 54 13.70 -2.41 -15.89
CA ILE A 54 13.63 -3.81 -15.48
C ILE A 54 12.24 -4.33 -15.80
N ALA A 55 12.19 -5.54 -16.36
CA ALA A 55 10.95 -6.24 -16.69
C ALA A 55 9.91 -5.37 -17.44
N GLY A 56 10.38 -4.60 -18.41
CA GLY A 56 9.57 -3.71 -19.26
C GLY A 56 9.19 -2.36 -18.64
N GLN A 57 9.48 -2.12 -17.37
CA GLN A 57 9.22 -0.84 -16.68
C GLN A 57 10.41 0.11 -16.77
N LYS A 58 10.16 1.42 -16.63
CA LYS A 58 11.20 2.49 -16.67
C LYS A 58 11.03 3.50 -15.54
N GLY A 59 12.11 4.21 -15.21
CA GLY A 59 12.09 5.33 -14.25
C GLY A 59 11.75 4.88 -12.83
N ASN A 60 10.97 5.67 -12.08
CA ASN A 60 10.65 5.37 -10.67
C ASN A 60 9.95 4.00 -10.50
N ILE A 61 9.11 3.60 -11.46
CA ILE A 61 8.43 2.31 -11.44
C ILE A 61 9.44 1.16 -11.55
N ALA A 62 10.48 1.29 -12.37
CA ALA A 62 11.55 0.31 -12.48
C ALA A 62 12.32 0.13 -11.15
N ILE A 63 12.55 1.21 -10.41
CA ILE A 63 13.21 1.16 -9.10
C ILE A 63 12.33 0.43 -8.07
N MET A 64 11.01 0.67 -8.10
CA MET A 64 10.06 -0.05 -7.23
C MET A 64 10.00 -1.54 -7.57
N VAL A 65 9.96 -1.89 -8.85
CA VAL A 65 9.99 -3.28 -9.31
C VAL A 65 11.29 -3.96 -8.88
N LEU A 66 12.43 -3.26 -8.94
CA LEU A 66 13.72 -3.78 -8.45
C LEU A 66 13.69 -4.07 -6.93
N ASP A 67 13.15 -3.15 -6.13
CA ASP A 67 13.02 -3.33 -4.68
C ASP A 67 12.13 -4.52 -4.35
N GLN A 68 10.96 -4.60 -5.01
CA GLN A 68 10.00 -5.67 -4.80
C GLN A 68 10.56 -7.02 -5.25
N LEU A 69 11.17 -7.08 -6.44
CA LEU A 69 11.88 -8.26 -6.95
C LEU A 69 12.86 -8.79 -5.90
N ILE A 70 13.79 -7.96 -5.45
CA ILE A 70 14.86 -8.39 -4.56
C ILE A 70 14.34 -8.75 -3.16
N ALA A 71 13.33 -8.06 -2.65
CA ALA A 71 12.71 -8.40 -1.38
C ALA A 71 11.94 -9.73 -1.43
N GLN A 72 11.24 -9.99 -2.54
CA GLN A 72 10.40 -11.17 -2.75
C GLN A 72 11.16 -12.39 -3.26
N LEU A 73 12.32 -12.19 -3.91
CA LEU A 73 13.18 -13.26 -4.41
C LEU A 73 13.72 -14.04 -3.20
N ASN A 74 12.97 -15.05 -2.76
CA ASN A 74 13.28 -15.88 -1.60
C ASN A 74 14.37 -16.91 -1.92
N GLU A 75 15.48 -16.42 -2.45
CA GLU A 75 16.61 -17.20 -2.90
C GLU A 75 17.91 -16.71 -2.28
N THR A 76 18.94 -17.53 -2.41
CA THR A 76 20.31 -17.17 -2.09
C THR A 76 21.17 -17.53 -3.28
N VAL A 77 21.94 -16.57 -3.78
CA VAL A 77 22.95 -16.79 -4.81
C VAL A 77 24.15 -17.47 -4.17
N LEU A 78 24.46 -18.68 -4.63
CA LEU A 78 25.60 -19.48 -4.16
C LEU A 78 26.88 -19.06 -4.87
N ASN A 79 26.82 -18.87 -6.18
CA ASN A 79 27.89 -18.36 -7.01
C ASN A 79 27.34 -17.74 -8.29
N ASN A 80 28.20 -16.99 -8.98
CA ASN A 80 27.92 -16.47 -10.31
C ASN A 80 29.17 -16.63 -11.18
N SER A 81 28.99 -16.71 -12.50
CA SER A 81 30.09 -16.70 -13.46
C SER A 81 29.70 -15.93 -14.72
N LYS A 82 30.62 -15.11 -15.23
CA LYS A 82 30.40 -14.36 -16.48
C LYS A 82 30.35 -15.34 -17.65
N SER A 83 29.22 -15.39 -18.35
CA SER A 83 29.02 -16.24 -19.53
C SER A 83 29.34 -15.51 -20.84
N ASN A 84 29.03 -14.22 -20.93
CA ASN A 84 29.29 -13.43 -22.14
C ASN A 84 29.54 -11.94 -21.83
N SER A 85 30.21 -11.24 -22.75
CA SER A 85 30.43 -9.80 -22.73
C SER A 85 30.38 -9.26 -24.14
N ARG A 86 29.56 -8.24 -24.39
CA ARG A 86 29.38 -7.64 -25.72
C ARG A 86 29.38 -6.11 -25.61
N GLU A 87 30.36 -5.48 -26.25
CA GLU A 87 30.33 -4.03 -26.44
C GLU A 87 29.23 -3.66 -27.43
N LEU A 88 28.50 -2.60 -27.11
CA LEU A 88 27.40 -2.06 -27.90
C LEU A 88 27.74 -0.61 -28.29
N PRO A 89 27.18 -0.08 -29.38
CA PRO A 89 27.39 1.33 -29.78
C PRO A 89 27.07 2.33 -28.65
N ASP A 90 26.14 1.96 -27.78
CA ASP A 90 25.66 2.79 -26.68
C ASP A 90 25.93 2.24 -25.26
N GLY A 91 26.86 1.28 -25.13
CA GLY A 91 27.28 0.79 -23.83
C GLY A 91 27.85 -0.63 -23.84
N LEU A 92 27.53 -1.41 -22.80
CA LEU A 92 28.06 -2.77 -22.61
C LEU A 92 26.97 -3.71 -22.11
N GLU A 93 26.93 -4.89 -22.69
CA GLU A 93 26.12 -6.01 -22.20
C GLU A 93 27.02 -7.03 -21.52
N LEU A 94 26.69 -7.39 -20.28
CA LEU A 94 27.28 -8.52 -19.57
C LEU A 94 26.21 -9.58 -19.32
N LYS A 95 26.56 -10.85 -19.55
CA LYS A 95 25.73 -11.99 -19.19
C LYS A 95 26.42 -12.83 -18.14
N TYR A 96 25.66 -13.27 -17.14
CA TYR A 96 26.14 -14.08 -16.04
C TYR A 96 25.23 -15.28 -15.84
N ASN A 97 25.81 -16.45 -15.60
CA ASN A 97 25.10 -17.58 -15.03
C ASN A 97 25.13 -17.42 -13.52
N ILE A 98 23.96 -17.25 -12.91
CA ILE A 98 23.77 -17.10 -11.47
C ILE A 98 23.17 -18.40 -10.93
N ASN A 99 23.86 -19.04 -9.98
CA ASN A 99 23.38 -20.26 -9.35
C ASN A 99 22.65 -19.94 -8.04
N TYR A 100 21.35 -20.11 -8.05
CA TYR A 100 20.47 -19.91 -6.90
C TYR A 100 20.28 -21.22 -6.13
N LYS A 101 20.13 -21.11 -4.80
CA LYS A 101 20.03 -22.27 -3.91
C LYS A 101 18.88 -23.22 -4.26
N ASN A 102 17.67 -22.72 -4.55
CA ASN A 102 16.54 -23.59 -4.89
C ASN A 102 16.16 -23.52 -6.38
N MET A 103 16.35 -22.36 -7.03
CA MET A 103 16.08 -22.23 -8.46
C MET A 103 17.13 -22.90 -9.36
N GLY A 104 18.36 -23.12 -8.87
CA GLY A 104 19.48 -23.58 -9.68
C GLY A 104 20.04 -22.48 -10.60
N GLU A 105 20.77 -22.87 -11.64
CA GLU A 105 21.43 -21.91 -12.54
C GLU A 105 20.42 -21.18 -13.45
N ARG A 106 20.55 -19.84 -13.55
CA ARG A 106 19.81 -18.99 -14.48
C ARG A 106 20.75 -17.99 -15.14
N GLU A 107 20.52 -17.67 -16.40
CA GLU A 107 21.23 -16.59 -17.09
C GLU A 107 20.59 -15.24 -16.74
N ALA A 108 21.42 -14.31 -16.29
CA ALA A 108 21.10 -12.91 -16.06
C ALA A 108 21.81 -12.03 -17.10
N THR A 109 21.14 -10.97 -17.55
CA THR A 109 21.67 -9.97 -18.49
C THR A 109 21.69 -8.59 -17.82
N PHE A 110 22.82 -7.89 -17.98
CA PHE A 110 23.07 -6.55 -17.46
C PHE A 110 23.47 -5.65 -18.61
N LEU A 111 22.70 -4.59 -18.87
CA LEU A 111 23.02 -3.57 -19.86
C LEU A 111 23.51 -2.32 -19.14
N PHE A 112 24.69 -1.84 -19.50
CA PHE A 112 25.29 -0.63 -18.98
C PHE A 112 25.28 0.46 -20.05
N ASP A 113 25.12 1.72 -19.65
CA ASP A 113 25.29 2.88 -20.52
C ASP A 113 26.78 3.28 -20.68
N LYS A 114 27.07 4.29 -21.52
CA LYS A 114 28.43 4.82 -21.73
C LYS A 114 29.11 5.39 -20.47
N SER A 115 28.35 5.62 -19.40
CA SER A 115 28.85 6.10 -18.11
C SER A 115 29.05 4.96 -17.10
N ASN A 116 29.01 3.70 -17.57
CA ASN A 116 29.07 2.49 -16.76
C ASN A 116 27.94 2.37 -15.71
N LYS A 117 26.81 3.06 -15.92
CA LYS A 117 25.62 2.92 -15.07
C LYS A 117 24.74 1.79 -15.59
N LEU A 118 24.12 1.04 -14.68
CA LEU A 118 23.22 -0.05 -15.01
C LEU A 118 21.92 0.51 -15.60
N LYS A 119 21.71 0.28 -16.89
CA LYS A 119 20.58 0.75 -17.69
C LYS A 119 19.45 -0.27 -17.78
N GLU A 120 19.78 -1.56 -17.86
CA GLU A 120 18.78 -2.62 -17.86
C GLU A 120 19.27 -3.82 -17.06
N LEU A 121 18.37 -4.40 -16.27
CA LEU A 121 18.62 -5.62 -15.53
C LEU A 121 17.55 -6.67 -15.88
N ASN A 122 18.01 -7.87 -16.24
CA ASN A 122 17.17 -9.04 -16.45
C ASN A 122 17.78 -10.22 -15.69
N LEU A 123 17.28 -10.56 -14.50
CA LEU A 123 17.85 -11.63 -13.67
C LEU A 123 17.53 -13.04 -14.19
N PHE A 124 16.34 -13.20 -14.77
CA PHE A 124 15.83 -14.41 -15.41
C PHE A 124 14.55 -14.04 -16.17
N GLU A 125 13.93 -14.95 -16.93
CA GLU A 125 12.63 -14.68 -17.56
C GLU A 125 11.55 -14.45 -16.48
N MET A 126 11.04 -13.23 -16.42
CA MET A 126 10.01 -12.82 -15.47
C MET A 126 8.80 -12.25 -16.19
N GLN A 127 7.61 -12.68 -15.77
CA GLN A 127 6.36 -12.04 -16.19
C GLN A 127 5.96 -11.00 -15.14
N VAL A 128 5.90 -9.73 -15.54
CA VAL A 128 5.30 -8.68 -14.72
C VAL A 128 3.82 -8.59 -15.06
N LYS A 129 2.97 -8.92 -14.09
CA LYS A 129 1.54 -8.68 -14.22
C LYS A 129 1.30 -7.20 -13.94
N THR A 130 0.79 -6.50 -14.95
CA THR A 130 0.30 -5.13 -14.80
C THR A 130 -1.22 -5.21 -14.73
N MET A 131 -1.83 -4.63 -13.69
CA MET A 131 -3.27 -4.43 -13.70
C MET A 131 -3.62 -3.27 -14.61
N SER A 132 -4.67 -3.43 -15.43
CA SER A 132 -5.32 -2.28 -16.04
C SER A 132 -5.87 -1.35 -14.94
N ASN A 133 -5.79 -0.04 -15.17
CA ASN A 133 -6.36 0.95 -14.24
C ASN A 133 -7.90 1.04 -14.32
N GLU A 134 -8.51 0.39 -15.31
CA GLU A 134 -9.95 0.39 -15.53
C GLU A 134 -10.59 -0.83 -14.84
N ASN A 135 -11.15 -0.61 -13.65
CA ASN A 135 -12.02 -1.60 -13.02
C ASN A 135 -13.41 -1.48 -13.65
N ASN A 136 -13.92 -2.54 -14.28
CA ASN A 136 -15.30 -2.57 -14.79
C ASN A 136 -16.29 -2.85 -13.66
N PHE A 137 -16.49 -1.85 -12.79
CA PHE A 137 -17.56 -1.89 -11.81
C PHE A 137 -18.91 -1.66 -12.48
N ILE A 138 -19.89 -2.49 -12.12
CA ILE A 138 -21.30 -2.28 -12.41
C ILE A 138 -21.99 -1.99 -11.08
N PHE A 139 -22.37 -0.74 -10.86
CA PHE A 139 -23.08 -0.32 -9.66
C PHE A 139 -24.60 -0.47 -9.87
N PRO A 140 -25.37 -0.90 -8.84
CA PRO A 140 -26.81 -1.02 -8.96
C PRO A 140 -27.49 0.36 -8.98
N ASP A 141 -28.70 0.41 -9.52
CA ASP A 141 -29.50 1.64 -9.58
C ASP A 141 -30.03 2.08 -8.21
N ASN A 142 -30.12 1.15 -7.25
CA ASN A 142 -30.54 1.40 -5.88
C ASN A 142 -29.87 2.64 -5.28
N GLU A 143 -30.69 3.57 -4.76
CA GLU A 143 -30.21 4.78 -4.07
C GLU A 143 -29.56 4.45 -2.72
N ILE A 144 -29.99 3.36 -2.10
CA ILE A 144 -29.61 2.91 -0.76
C ILE A 144 -29.38 1.40 -0.83
N ILE A 145 -28.25 0.94 -0.31
CA ILE A 145 -27.91 -0.48 -0.15
C ILE A 145 -27.66 -0.71 1.35
N GLU A 146 -28.54 -1.46 1.99
CA GLU A 146 -28.39 -1.85 3.40
C GLU A 146 -27.74 -3.22 3.49
N ILE A 147 -26.63 -3.31 4.22
CA ILE A 147 -25.77 -4.49 4.27
C ILE A 147 -25.66 -4.91 5.74
N PRO A 148 -26.35 -5.98 6.16
CA PRO A 148 -26.16 -6.51 7.50
C PRO A 148 -24.75 -7.07 7.63
N PHE A 149 -24.11 -6.81 8.77
CA PHE A 149 -22.76 -7.29 9.02
C PHE A 149 -22.67 -8.08 10.32
N LYS A 150 -21.64 -8.93 10.40
CA LYS A 150 -21.20 -9.53 11.66
C LYS A 150 -19.99 -8.77 12.16
N GLN A 151 -19.89 -8.63 13.47
CA GLN A 151 -18.67 -8.12 14.09
C GLN A 151 -17.78 -9.32 14.38
N VAL A 152 -16.57 -9.31 13.80
CA VAL A 152 -15.55 -10.34 13.98
C VAL A 152 -14.34 -9.61 14.57
N GLY A 153 -13.99 -9.93 15.81
CA GLY A 153 -13.16 -9.03 16.63
C GLY A 153 -13.84 -7.66 16.76
N ASN A 154 -13.15 -6.61 16.34
CA ASN A 154 -13.68 -5.25 16.24
C ASN A 154 -14.00 -4.82 14.79
N LEU A 155 -13.83 -5.71 13.82
CA LEU A 155 -14.01 -5.42 12.39
C LEU A 155 -15.42 -5.74 11.90
N ILE A 156 -15.80 -5.06 10.82
CA ILE A 156 -17.05 -5.29 10.10
C ILE A 156 -16.81 -6.40 9.08
N SER A 157 -17.52 -7.53 9.21
CA SER A 157 -17.52 -8.59 8.22
C SER A 157 -18.87 -8.70 7.49
N VAL A 158 -18.80 -8.80 6.17
CA VAL A 158 -19.94 -8.81 5.25
C VAL A 158 -19.87 -10.02 4.32
N GLU A 159 -21.02 -10.40 3.78
CA GLU A 159 -21.12 -11.46 2.79
C GLU A 159 -20.95 -10.90 1.38
N VAL A 160 -20.03 -11.49 0.62
CA VAL A 160 -19.75 -11.15 -0.78
C VAL A 160 -19.79 -12.43 -1.60
N SER A 161 -20.47 -12.41 -2.74
CA SER A 161 -20.49 -13.56 -3.64
C SER A 161 -19.27 -13.52 -4.56
N ILE A 162 -18.44 -14.57 -4.54
CA ILE A 162 -17.39 -14.80 -5.52
C ILE A 162 -17.76 -16.02 -6.33
N ASN A 163 -17.90 -15.85 -7.65
CA ASN A 163 -18.29 -16.92 -8.57
C ASN A 163 -19.52 -17.72 -8.05
N ASN A 164 -20.54 -17.00 -7.58
CA ASN A 164 -21.78 -17.52 -6.98
C ASN A 164 -21.63 -18.27 -5.64
N GLN A 165 -20.49 -18.13 -4.96
CA GLN A 165 -20.28 -18.64 -3.60
C GLN A 165 -20.18 -17.50 -2.61
N ASN A 166 -20.96 -17.55 -1.54
CA ASN A 166 -20.97 -16.52 -0.52
C ASN A 166 -19.78 -16.70 0.42
N LYS A 167 -18.96 -15.65 0.51
CA LYS A 167 -17.70 -15.61 1.24
C LYS A 167 -17.67 -14.41 2.18
N THR A 168 -16.96 -14.57 3.30
CA THR A 168 -16.77 -13.49 4.27
C THR A 168 -15.69 -12.52 3.79
N PHE A 169 -16.02 -11.23 3.79
CA PHE A 169 -15.09 -10.14 3.52
C PHE A 169 -15.08 -9.16 4.70
N LEU A 170 -13.95 -8.52 4.94
CA LEU A 170 -13.89 -7.38 5.86
C LEU A 170 -14.13 -6.07 5.11
N VAL A 171 -14.75 -5.09 5.76
CA VAL A 171 -14.92 -3.74 5.22
C VAL A 171 -13.79 -2.85 5.72
N ASP A 172 -12.91 -2.46 4.81
CA ASP A 172 -11.64 -1.81 5.13
C ASP A 172 -11.49 -0.52 4.31
N SER A 173 -11.87 0.62 4.89
CA SER A 173 -11.68 1.93 4.24
C SER A 173 -10.21 2.34 4.14
N GLY A 174 -9.31 1.69 4.87
CA GLY A 174 -7.85 1.82 4.78
C GLY A 174 -7.24 1.04 3.62
N ALA A 175 -7.97 0.10 3.00
CA ALA A 175 -7.57 -0.56 1.76
C ALA A 175 -7.90 0.31 0.54
N PRO A 176 -6.96 0.54 -0.40
CA PRO A 176 -7.21 1.39 -1.57
C PRO A 176 -8.16 0.76 -2.59
N ARG A 177 -8.32 -0.56 -2.55
CA ARG A 177 -9.18 -1.32 -3.47
C ARG A 177 -9.60 -2.65 -2.89
N VAL A 178 -10.45 -3.39 -3.61
CA VAL A 178 -10.73 -4.81 -3.28
C VAL A 178 -9.43 -5.61 -3.31
N ILE A 179 -9.18 -6.36 -2.23
CA ILE A 179 -8.06 -7.30 -2.08
C ILE A 179 -8.64 -8.68 -1.78
N ILE A 180 -8.21 -9.73 -2.45
CA ILE A 180 -8.60 -11.11 -2.14
C ILE A 180 -7.52 -11.83 -1.34
N ASN A 181 -7.92 -12.77 -0.50
CA ASN A 181 -6.97 -13.58 0.26
C ASN A 181 -6.32 -14.63 -0.65
N SER A 182 -5.00 -14.51 -0.88
CA SER A 182 -4.26 -15.43 -1.75
C SER A 182 -4.24 -16.88 -1.24
N LYS A 183 -4.60 -17.13 0.04
CA LYS A 183 -4.80 -18.47 0.59
C LYS A 183 -5.79 -19.30 -0.22
N TYR A 184 -6.89 -18.69 -0.67
CA TYR A 184 -7.97 -19.38 -1.40
C TYR A 184 -7.90 -19.22 -2.91
N TYR A 185 -7.25 -18.17 -3.38
CA TYR A 185 -7.25 -17.79 -4.78
C TYR A 185 -5.81 -17.72 -5.28
N LYS A 186 -5.36 -18.78 -5.95
CA LYS A 186 -4.01 -18.85 -6.50
C LYS A 186 -3.96 -18.28 -7.91
N SER A 187 -2.86 -17.60 -8.23
CA SER A 187 -2.50 -17.30 -9.62
C SER A 187 -2.35 -18.60 -10.43
N ASN A 188 -2.92 -18.64 -11.63
CA ASN A 188 -2.74 -19.75 -12.60
C ASN A 188 -1.31 -19.86 -13.17
N LEU A 189 -0.41 -18.96 -12.77
CA LEU A 189 0.99 -18.93 -13.16
C LEU A 189 1.80 -18.91 -11.86
N GLY A 190 2.26 -20.08 -11.39
CA GLY A 190 2.92 -20.23 -10.08
C GLY A 190 4.21 -19.43 -9.94
N ASP A 191 4.61 -19.11 -8.70
CA ASP A 191 5.86 -18.55 -8.10
C ASP A 191 6.81 -17.63 -8.92
N ARG A 192 6.47 -17.25 -10.16
CA ARG A 192 7.35 -16.56 -11.12
C ARG A 192 6.82 -15.21 -11.58
N SER A 193 5.72 -14.72 -11.00
CA SER A 193 5.13 -13.43 -11.37
C SER A 193 5.38 -12.37 -10.30
N ILE A 194 5.94 -11.24 -10.71
CA ILE A 194 5.88 -10.00 -9.93
C ILE A 194 4.62 -9.27 -10.36
N SER A 195 3.79 -8.88 -9.41
CA SER A 195 2.66 -8.01 -9.69
C SER A 195 3.04 -6.56 -9.42
N SER A 196 2.96 -5.72 -10.46
CA SER A 196 3.09 -4.27 -10.33
C SER A 196 1.70 -3.64 -10.48
N SER A 197 1.26 -2.93 -9.45
CA SER A 197 0.07 -2.07 -9.55
C SER A 197 0.52 -0.63 -9.76
N ASN A 198 -0.06 0.05 -10.75
CA ASN A 198 0.23 1.47 -11.03
C ASN A 198 -0.29 2.44 -9.94
N GLN A 199 -0.87 1.92 -8.84
CA GLN A 199 -1.52 2.72 -7.79
C GLN A 199 -0.97 2.49 -6.37
N GLY A 200 0.03 1.63 -6.18
CA GLY A 200 0.71 1.46 -4.90
C GLY A 200 2.03 2.21 -4.88
N VAL A 201 2.00 3.53 -4.71
CA VAL A 201 3.22 4.28 -4.39
C VAL A 201 3.66 3.86 -2.99
N ASN A 202 4.92 3.42 -2.88
CA ASN A 202 5.68 3.11 -1.66
C ASN A 202 5.12 2.02 -0.72
N GLY A 203 5.98 1.05 -0.41
CA GLY A 203 5.64 -0.23 0.21
C GLY A 203 4.92 -0.18 1.57
N ALA A 204 3.92 -1.05 1.69
CA ALA A 204 3.45 -1.60 2.96
C ALA A 204 2.85 -3.01 2.81
N ILE A 205 2.67 -3.54 1.59
CA ILE A 205 2.16 -4.91 1.38
C ILE A 205 3.18 -5.66 0.53
N THR A 206 4.02 -6.44 1.20
CA THR A 206 5.20 -7.09 0.60
C THR A 206 4.87 -8.33 -0.24
N ASN A 207 3.60 -8.74 -0.38
CA ASN A 207 3.19 -9.93 -1.13
C ASN A 207 1.88 -9.70 -1.92
N LEU A 208 1.84 -8.69 -2.80
CA LEU A 208 0.72 -8.52 -3.73
C LEU A 208 0.91 -9.41 -4.97
N ASP A 209 -0.04 -10.30 -5.22
CA ASP A 209 -0.23 -11.01 -6.49
C ASP A 209 -1.46 -10.44 -7.22
N ILE A 210 -1.67 -10.84 -8.47
CA ILE A 210 -2.85 -10.50 -9.27
C ILE A 210 -3.51 -11.80 -9.69
N VAL A 211 -4.79 -11.93 -9.36
CA VAL A 211 -5.59 -13.11 -9.66
C VAL A 211 -6.79 -12.69 -10.49
N LYS A 212 -7.10 -13.49 -11.49
CA LYS A 212 -8.28 -13.29 -12.32
C LYS A 212 -9.51 -13.88 -11.63
N ILE A 213 -10.55 -13.05 -11.45
CA ILE A 213 -11.83 -13.44 -10.86
C ILE A 213 -12.94 -13.20 -11.89
N ASP A 214 -13.82 -14.19 -12.08
CA ASP A 214 -14.90 -14.10 -13.04
C ASP A 214 -16.01 -13.15 -12.57
N GLU A 215 -16.41 -13.24 -11.31
CA GLU A 215 -17.39 -12.33 -10.72
C GLU A 215 -17.18 -12.15 -9.21
N ILE A 216 -17.16 -10.88 -8.78
CA ILE A 216 -17.37 -10.47 -7.39
C ILE A 216 -18.68 -9.68 -7.36
N ASN A 217 -19.60 -10.05 -6.46
CA ASN A 217 -20.86 -9.35 -6.25
C ASN A 217 -21.03 -9.01 -4.76
N PHE A 218 -21.00 -7.71 -4.47
CA PHE A 218 -21.24 -7.15 -3.15
C PHE A 218 -22.58 -6.40 -3.15
N ASN A 219 -23.65 -7.07 -2.72
CA ASN A 219 -25.01 -6.51 -2.64
C ASN A 219 -25.46 -5.77 -3.93
N GLY A 220 -25.16 -6.35 -5.10
CA GLY A 220 -25.49 -5.79 -6.41
C GLY A 220 -24.39 -4.96 -7.06
N ILE A 221 -23.33 -4.60 -6.33
CA ILE A 221 -22.10 -4.00 -6.89
C ILE A 221 -21.27 -5.13 -7.48
N GLN A 222 -21.09 -5.14 -8.79
CA GLN A 222 -20.44 -6.24 -9.51
C GLN A 222 -19.09 -5.82 -10.10
N LEU A 223 -18.10 -6.70 -9.98
CA LEU A 223 -16.86 -6.68 -10.75
C LEU A 223 -16.84 -7.96 -11.57
N LYS A 224 -16.76 -7.83 -12.90
CA LYS A 224 -16.80 -8.99 -13.81
C LYS A 224 -15.55 -9.12 -14.65
N ASN A 225 -15.02 -10.34 -14.70
CA ASN A 225 -13.85 -10.75 -15.50
C ASN A 225 -12.67 -9.79 -15.29
N GLN A 226 -12.32 -9.59 -14.02
CA GLN A 226 -11.31 -8.63 -13.59
C GLN A 226 -10.09 -9.31 -13.00
N ASP A 227 -8.94 -8.70 -13.26
CA ASP A 227 -7.75 -8.91 -12.46
C ASP A 227 -7.95 -8.20 -11.12
N VAL A 228 -7.70 -8.88 -10.02
CA VAL A 228 -7.89 -8.37 -8.64
C VAL A 228 -6.59 -8.58 -7.86
N LEU A 229 -6.24 -7.62 -6.99
CA LEU A 229 -5.09 -7.78 -6.10
C LEU A 229 -5.35 -8.91 -5.12
N ALA A 230 -4.38 -9.78 -4.96
CA ALA A 230 -4.37 -10.82 -3.95
C ALA A 230 -3.24 -10.56 -2.96
N SER A 231 -3.51 -10.71 -1.67
CA SER A 231 -2.51 -10.65 -0.61
C SER A 231 -2.73 -11.79 0.35
N ASP A 232 -1.66 -12.31 0.95
CA ASP A 232 -1.80 -13.28 2.03
C ASP A 232 -2.24 -12.53 3.30
N ILE A 233 -3.52 -12.68 3.64
CA ILE A 233 -4.13 -12.13 4.85
C ILE A 233 -4.54 -13.25 5.82
N SER A 234 -3.94 -14.43 5.71
CA SER A 234 -4.27 -15.60 6.54
C SER A 234 -4.06 -15.37 8.04
N HIS A 235 -3.13 -14.50 8.40
CA HIS A 235 -2.89 -14.11 9.81
C HIS A 235 -4.13 -13.50 10.46
N LEU A 236 -4.94 -12.73 9.71
CA LEU A 236 -6.19 -12.19 10.24
C LEU A 236 -7.20 -13.30 10.57
N GLU A 237 -7.18 -14.40 9.84
CA GLU A 237 -8.08 -15.54 10.10
C GLU A 237 -7.69 -16.29 11.37
N GLU A 238 -6.40 -16.41 11.63
CA GLU A 238 -5.86 -17.05 12.84
C GLU A 238 -6.22 -16.24 14.09
N ASP A 239 -6.08 -14.91 14.01
CA ASP A 239 -6.40 -14.00 15.11
C ASP A 239 -7.91 -13.91 15.37
N LEU A 240 -8.72 -13.96 14.31
CA LEU A 240 -10.17 -13.75 14.37
C LEU A 240 -10.99 -15.04 14.41
N ASP A 241 -10.37 -16.21 14.23
CA ASP A 241 -10.98 -17.54 14.14
C ASP A 241 -12.12 -17.63 13.11
N VAL A 242 -11.92 -16.98 11.95
CA VAL A 242 -12.90 -16.90 10.85
C VAL A 242 -12.19 -16.89 9.50
N GLU A 243 -12.70 -17.65 8.53
CA GLU A 243 -12.25 -17.56 7.13
C GLU A 243 -12.57 -16.17 6.53
N ILE A 244 -11.56 -15.48 6.02
CA ILE A 244 -11.64 -14.15 5.42
C ILE A 244 -11.11 -14.26 3.99
N HIS A 245 -12.02 -14.12 3.03
CA HIS A 245 -11.71 -14.27 1.60
C HIS A 245 -11.23 -12.96 0.95
N GLY A 246 -11.32 -11.83 1.64
CA GLY A 246 -10.80 -10.57 1.15
C GLY A 246 -11.30 -9.34 1.91
N LEU A 247 -10.98 -8.18 1.35
CA LEU A 247 -11.27 -6.85 1.87
C LEU A 247 -12.07 -6.07 0.83
N ILE A 248 -13.12 -5.36 1.28
CA ILE A 248 -13.84 -4.36 0.49
C ILE A 248 -13.24 -2.99 0.78
N GLY A 249 -12.63 -2.39 -0.25
CA GLY A 249 -11.83 -1.18 -0.12
C GLY A 249 -12.47 0.09 -0.68
N TYR A 250 -11.65 1.14 -0.72
CA TYR A 250 -11.99 2.49 -1.16
C TYR A 250 -12.56 2.58 -2.58
N ASP A 251 -12.11 1.73 -3.52
CA ASP A 251 -12.59 1.73 -4.90
C ASP A 251 -14.10 1.47 -5.05
N ILE A 252 -14.69 0.71 -4.13
CA ILE A 252 -16.15 0.56 -3.98
C ILE A 252 -16.70 1.67 -3.09
N LEU A 253 -16.15 1.79 -1.88
CA LEU A 253 -16.68 2.61 -0.80
C LEU A 253 -16.79 4.10 -1.16
N SER A 254 -15.84 4.63 -1.94
CA SER A 254 -15.78 6.05 -2.33
C SER A 254 -16.92 6.53 -3.24
N ASN A 255 -17.69 5.61 -3.83
CA ASN A 255 -18.85 5.92 -4.67
C ASN A 255 -20.11 6.24 -3.86
N TYR A 256 -20.07 6.05 -2.55
CA TYR A 256 -21.20 6.18 -1.65
C TYR A 256 -20.89 7.05 -0.44
N ASP A 257 -21.93 7.55 0.21
CA ASP A 257 -21.87 7.93 1.61
C ASP A 257 -22.12 6.70 2.46
N ILE A 258 -21.20 6.44 3.38
CA ILE A 258 -21.16 5.20 4.13
C ILE A 258 -21.67 5.48 5.53
N LEU A 259 -22.77 4.85 5.92
CA LEU A 259 -23.22 4.83 7.31
C LEU A 259 -22.67 3.59 8.01
N PHE A 260 -21.78 3.82 8.97
CA PHE A 260 -21.39 2.82 9.94
C PHE A 260 -22.38 2.86 11.11
N ASN A 261 -23.15 1.79 11.31
CA ASN A 261 -24.07 1.67 12.45
C ASN A 261 -23.85 0.34 13.18
N TYR A 262 -22.88 0.36 14.11
CA TYR A 262 -22.51 -0.80 14.94
C TYR A 262 -23.61 -1.22 15.93
N GLU A 263 -24.46 -0.30 16.40
CA GLU A 263 -25.62 -0.62 17.27
C GLU A 263 -26.59 -1.55 16.53
N SER A 264 -26.91 -1.23 15.28
CA SER A 264 -27.80 -2.04 14.42
C SER A 264 -27.09 -3.14 13.61
N LYS A 265 -25.76 -3.23 13.70
CA LYS A 265 -24.91 -4.10 12.87
C LYS A 265 -25.22 -4.01 11.36
N THR A 266 -25.39 -2.78 10.88
CA THR A 266 -25.72 -2.49 9.48
C THR A 266 -24.75 -1.47 8.91
N LEU A 267 -24.19 -1.77 7.74
CA LEU A 267 -23.45 -0.84 6.90
C LEU A 267 -24.41 -0.36 5.82
N THR A 268 -24.63 0.94 5.69
CA THR A 268 -25.50 1.47 4.62
C THR A 268 -24.69 2.26 3.62
N LEU A 269 -24.79 1.90 2.34
CA LEU A 269 -24.20 2.66 1.24
C LEU A 269 -25.30 3.50 0.59
N ILE A 270 -25.18 4.82 0.64
CA ILE A 270 -26.16 5.76 0.09
C ILE A 270 -25.53 6.52 -1.07
N LYS A 271 -26.21 6.56 -2.23
CA LYS A 271 -25.76 7.42 -3.34
C LYS A 271 -25.70 8.87 -2.86
N PRO A 272 -24.63 9.63 -3.16
CA PRO A 272 -24.50 11.01 -2.67
C PRO A 272 -25.70 11.92 -2.99
N THR A 273 -26.39 11.65 -4.10
CA THR A 273 -27.63 12.35 -4.51
C THR A 273 -28.82 12.13 -3.57
N SER A 274 -28.85 11.01 -2.85
CA SER A 274 -29.95 10.61 -1.96
C SER A 274 -29.65 10.89 -0.49
N PHE A 275 -28.47 11.38 -0.16
CA PHE A 275 -28.00 11.64 1.21
C PHE A 275 -28.98 12.47 2.04
N LEU A 276 -29.37 13.66 1.54
CA LEU A 276 -30.22 14.58 2.29
C LEU A 276 -31.60 13.97 2.58
N LYS A 277 -32.18 13.27 1.61
CA LYS A 277 -33.44 12.55 1.76
C LYS A 277 -33.33 11.46 2.82
N PHE A 278 -32.28 10.66 2.78
CA PHE A 278 -32.02 9.62 3.78
C PHE A 278 -31.83 10.22 5.17
N LYS A 279 -30.89 11.17 5.32
CA LYS A 279 -30.60 11.83 6.61
C LYS A 279 -31.86 12.45 7.23
N ASN A 280 -32.67 13.14 6.45
CA ASN A 280 -33.91 13.77 6.94
C ASN A 280 -34.97 12.76 7.37
N ASN A 281 -34.95 11.53 6.85
CA ASN A 281 -35.91 10.48 7.24
C ASN A 281 -35.47 9.75 8.52
N TYR A 282 -34.18 9.44 8.65
CA TYR A 282 -33.66 8.57 9.72
C TYR A 282 -33.00 9.33 10.88
N PHE A 283 -32.46 10.52 10.62
CA PHE A 283 -31.64 11.27 11.57
C PHE A 283 -32.17 12.66 11.92
N LYS A 284 -33.42 13.00 11.54
CA LYS A 284 -34.04 14.32 11.77
C LYS A 284 -33.93 14.85 13.20
N ASN A 285 -34.01 13.96 14.19
CA ASN A 285 -34.05 14.31 15.61
C ASN A 285 -32.70 14.06 16.33
N TYR A 286 -31.63 13.76 15.58
CA TYR A 286 -30.31 13.56 16.14
C TYR A 286 -29.56 14.89 16.15
N TYR A 287 -28.72 15.09 17.16
CA TYR A 287 -27.69 16.11 17.10
C TYR A 287 -26.61 15.65 16.12
N GLU A 288 -26.30 16.49 15.13
CA GLU A 288 -25.32 16.22 14.09
C GLU A 288 -24.05 17.01 14.37
N GLU A 289 -22.92 16.32 14.55
CA GLU A 289 -21.63 16.97 14.47
C GLU A 289 -20.94 16.64 13.15
N LYS A 290 -20.70 17.66 12.34
CA LYS A 290 -19.99 17.55 11.07
C LYS A 290 -18.52 17.95 11.25
N VAL A 291 -17.62 17.10 10.78
CA VAL A 291 -16.18 17.33 10.76
C VAL A 291 -15.68 17.23 9.33
N ALA A 292 -14.96 18.26 8.86
CA ALA A 292 -14.35 18.24 7.54
C ALA A 292 -13.21 17.21 7.49
N ILE A 293 -13.09 16.49 6.39
CA ILE A 293 -11.97 15.56 6.14
C ILE A 293 -11.02 16.16 5.09
N LYS A 294 -9.72 16.01 5.31
CA LYS A 294 -8.71 16.14 4.27
C LYS A 294 -8.48 14.76 3.68
N LEU A 295 -8.72 14.60 2.38
CA LEU A 295 -8.44 13.33 1.70
C LEU A 295 -6.99 13.31 1.23
N SER A 296 -6.25 12.26 1.58
CA SER A 296 -4.90 11.99 1.07
C SER A 296 -4.85 10.57 0.53
N GLN A 297 -4.71 10.45 -0.79
CA GLN A 297 -4.99 9.20 -1.51
C GLN A 297 -6.41 8.71 -1.17
N HIS A 298 -6.55 7.50 -0.63
CA HIS A 298 -7.82 6.92 -0.19
C HIS A 298 -8.14 7.17 1.29
N ILE A 299 -7.20 7.70 2.08
CA ILE A 299 -7.34 7.84 3.53
C ILE A 299 -8.00 9.18 3.90
N PRO A 300 -9.18 9.18 4.55
CA PRO A 300 -9.74 10.37 5.18
C PRO A 300 -8.90 10.79 6.37
N ILE A 301 -8.55 12.07 6.46
CA ILE A 301 -7.80 12.64 7.59
C ILE A 301 -8.68 13.64 8.32
N ILE A 302 -8.79 13.49 9.64
CA ILE A 302 -9.48 14.42 10.53
C ILE A 302 -8.55 14.91 11.63
N SER A 303 -8.74 16.15 12.07
CA SER A 303 -8.03 16.69 13.22
C SER A 303 -8.76 16.35 14.52
N ALA A 304 -7.98 15.99 15.54
CA ALA A 304 -8.47 15.76 16.89
C ALA A 304 -7.53 16.40 17.93
N ILE A 305 -8.08 16.71 19.10
CA ILE A 305 -7.38 17.37 20.19
C ILE A 305 -7.22 16.39 21.35
N ILE A 306 -5.98 16.30 21.85
CA ILE A 306 -5.64 15.60 23.10
C ILE A 306 -5.03 16.63 24.06
N GLY A 307 -5.77 16.95 25.12
CA GLY A 307 -5.40 18.02 26.03
C GLY A 307 -5.39 19.38 25.34
N LYS A 308 -4.19 19.93 25.08
CA LYS A 308 -4.00 21.23 24.40
C LYS A 308 -3.40 21.11 23.00
N ASN A 309 -3.08 19.89 22.56
CA ASN A 309 -2.37 19.66 21.31
C ASN A 309 -3.33 19.08 20.29
N GLN A 310 -3.23 19.57 19.06
CA GLN A 310 -3.95 19.03 17.90
C GLN A 310 -3.06 18.00 17.19
N TYR A 311 -3.71 16.95 16.68
CA TYR A 311 -3.11 15.86 15.93
C TYR A 311 -4.00 15.52 14.74
N ASP A 312 -3.41 15.05 13.65
CA ASP A 312 -4.14 14.61 12.45
C ASP A 312 -4.18 13.09 12.37
N PHE A 313 -5.38 12.53 12.21
CA PHE A 313 -5.60 11.08 12.23
C PHE A 313 -6.23 10.60 10.92
N GLY A 314 -5.71 9.50 10.37
CA GLY A 314 -6.40 8.74 9.34
C GLY A 314 -7.61 8.01 9.92
N VAL A 315 -8.73 7.95 9.18
CA VAL A 315 -9.91 7.17 9.58
C VAL A 315 -9.92 5.85 8.82
N ASP A 316 -10.00 4.75 9.57
CA ASP A 316 -9.83 3.41 9.01
C ASP A 316 -10.78 2.38 9.66
N SER A 317 -11.77 1.89 8.91
CA SER A 317 -12.66 0.82 9.39
C SER A 317 -11.99 -0.55 9.48
N GLY A 318 -10.82 -0.73 8.87
CA GLY A 318 -9.97 -1.91 8.99
C GLY A 318 -9.12 -1.94 10.27
N ALA A 319 -9.13 -0.88 11.08
CA ALA A 319 -8.38 -0.82 12.33
C ALA A 319 -9.21 -1.23 13.55
N GLU A 320 -8.82 -2.32 14.22
CA GLU A 320 -9.49 -2.85 15.43
C GLU A 320 -9.35 -1.95 16.67
N THR A 321 -8.32 -1.11 16.70
CA THR A 321 -8.05 -0.16 17.78
C THR A 321 -7.48 1.13 17.19
N ASN A 322 -7.59 2.23 17.95
CA ASN A 322 -6.94 3.46 17.54
C ASN A 322 -5.43 3.34 17.71
N LEU A 323 -4.66 3.99 16.84
CA LEU A 323 -3.21 4.00 16.90
C LEU A 323 -2.71 5.44 17.00
N ILE A 324 -1.70 5.67 17.85
CA ILE A 324 -0.92 6.92 17.88
C ILE A 324 0.54 6.58 17.57
N ASP A 325 1.20 7.38 16.73
CA ASP A 325 2.62 7.25 16.46
C ASP A 325 3.40 7.29 17.80
N GLU A 326 4.26 6.28 18.02
CA GLU A 326 4.99 6.10 19.26
C GLU A 326 5.84 7.33 19.65
N LYS A 327 6.23 8.17 18.68
CA LYS A 327 6.96 9.42 18.94
C LYS A 327 6.15 10.42 19.79
N TYR A 328 4.82 10.31 19.81
CA TYR A 328 3.93 11.18 20.58
C TYR A 328 3.62 10.68 21.98
N TYR A 329 4.01 9.45 22.35
CA TYR A 329 3.72 8.86 23.66
C TYR A 329 4.02 9.80 24.84
N LYS A 330 5.23 10.41 24.85
CA LYS A 330 5.62 11.36 25.92
C LYS A 330 4.73 12.61 25.99
N LYS A 331 4.23 13.10 24.84
CA LYS A 331 3.37 14.29 24.78
C LYS A 331 1.97 14.00 25.30
N VAL A 332 1.44 12.80 25.02
CA VAL A 332 0.07 12.43 25.42
C VAL A 332 0.00 11.74 26.79
N LYS A 333 1.14 11.35 27.39
CA LYS A 333 1.21 10.56 28.64
C LYS A 333 0.31 11.04 29.78
N LYS A 334 0.17 12.36 29.97
CA LYS A 334 -0.67 12.94 31.04
C LYS A 334 -2.18 12.70 30.84
N HIS A 335 -2.57 12.27 29.65
CA HIS A 335 -3.94 12.00 29.26
C HIS A 335 -4.23 10.49 29.15
N LEU A 336 -3.27 9.64 29.53
CA LEU A 336 -3.41 8.19 29.48
C LEU A 336 -3.81 7.62 30.84
N SER A 337 -4.58 6.53 30.79
CA SER A 337 -4.87 5.63 31.90
C SER A 337 -4.68 4.19 31.44
N ASN A 338 -4.64 3.24 32.38
CA ASN A 338 -4.59 1.79 32.10
C ASN A 338 -3.45 1.39 31.14
N GLU A 339 -2.24 1.95 31.34
CA GLU A 339 -1.08 1.62 30.51
C GLU A 339 -0.69 0.14 30.68
N SER A 340 -0.50 -0.56 29.57
CA SER A 340 -0.04 -1.95 29.50
C SER A 340 0.88 -2.15 28.28
N SER A 341 1.28 -3.39 28.04
CA SER A 341 1.86 -3.84 26.79
C SER A 341 1.00 -4.96 26.21
N ASP A 342 0.98 -5.06 24.90
CA ASP A 342 0.30 -6.13 24.16
C ASP A 342 1.09 -6.47 22.89
N SER A 343 0.65 -7.49 22.18
CA SER A 343 1.15 -7.82 20.85
C SER A 343 0.31 -7.15 19.77
N LEU A 344 0.96 -6.66 18.71
CA LEU A 344 0.33 -6.09 17.53
C LEU A 344 0.81 -6.81 16.30
N ILE A 345 -0.14 -7.30 15.50
CA ILE A 345 0.08 -7.82 14.15
C ILE A 345 -0.61 -6.84 13.19
N GLY A 346 0.16 -6.23 12.30
CA GLY A 346 -0.35 -5.36 11.24
C GLY A 346 -0.28 -6.03 9.87
N ALA A 347 -0.55 -5.25 8.80
CA ALA A 347 -0.53 -5.74 7.41
C ALA A 347 0.80 -6.36 6.96
N GLU A 348 1.92 -6.09 7.65
CA GLU A 348 3.22 -6.72 7.40
C GLU A 348 3.33 -8.17 7.91
N ASN A 349 2.31 -8.69 8.61
CA ASN A 349 2.31 -10.01 9.25
C ASN A 349 3.56 -10.23 10.14
N LYS A 350 3.92 -9.22 10.92
CA LYS A 350 5.00 -9.27 11.90
C LYS A 350 4.47 -8.90 13.26
N GLU A 351 4.65 -9.81 14.19
CA GLU A 351 4.33 -9.59 15.58
C GLU A 351 5.29 -8.56 16.21
N LYS A 352 4.75 -7.51 16.83
CA LYS A 352 5.50 -6.49 17.58
C LYS A 352 4.87 -6.28 18.94
N ILE A 353 5.69 -6.36 20.00
CA ILE A 353 5.26 -5.93 21.32
C ILE A 353 5.17 -4.40 21.35
N VAL A 354 3.98 -3.90 21.69
CA VAL A 354 3.61 -2.50 21.66
C VAL A 354 3.07 -2.05 23.01
N LYS A 355 3.05 -0.74 23.23
CA LYS A 355 2.39 -0.15 24.40
C LYS A 355 0.94 0.10 24.10
N THR A 356 0.08 -0.20 25.05
CA THR A 356 -1.36 0.08 24.99
C THR A 356 -1.76 0.97 26.15
N ALA A 357 -2.82 1.76 25.97
CA ALA A 357 -3.40 2.59 27.01
C ALA A 357 -4.85 2.94 26.67
N SER A 358 -5.59 3.46 27.66
CA SER A 358 -6.84 4.18 27.42
C SER A 358 -6.57 5.68 27.43
N LEU A 359 -7.00 6.37 26.38
CA LEU A 359 -6.98 7.83 26.31
C LEU A 359 -8.19 8.38 27.07
N THR A 360 -7.95 9.24 28.06
CA THR A 360 -9.02 9.77 28.92
C THR A 360 -10.03 10.60 28.14
N GLU A 361 -9.56 11.41 27.20
CA GLU A 361 -10.39 12.20 26.30
C GLU A 361 -9.67 12.50 24.98
N LEU A 362 -10.38 12.28 23.87
CA LEU A 362 -10.05 12.72 22.51
C LEU A 362 -11.19 13.59 22.01
N VAL A 363 -10.90 14.83 21.62
CA VAL A 363 -11.94 15.73 21.08
C VAL A 363 -11.83 15.80 19.57
N ILE A 364 -12.81 15.27 18.86
CA ILE A 364 -12.89 15.28 17.39
C ILE A 364 -13.73 16.48 16.94
N GLY A 365 -13.31 17.17 15.87
CA GLY A 365 -14.03 18.33 15.34
C GLY A 365 -14.03 19.57 16.26
N GLY A 366 -13.23 19.54 17.33
CA GLY A 366 -13.14 20.61 18.33
C GLY A 366 -14.26 20.62 19.38
N SER A 367 -15.24 19.73 19.28
CA SER A 367 -16.47 19.78 20.08
C SER A 367 -16.94 18.42 20.60
N ILE A 368 -16.60 17.29 19.95
CA ILE A 368 -17.10 15.96 20.35
C ILE A 368 -16.08 15.26 21.25
N PRO A 369 -16.37 15.07 22.55
CA PRO A 369 -15.51 14.28 23.42
C PRO A 369 -15.77 12.77 23.25
N PHE A 370 -14.72 12.05 22.90
CA PHE A 370 -14.63 10.59 23.00
C PHE A 370 -13.80 10.26 24.25
N LYS A 371 -14.43 9.62 25.24
CA LYS A 371 -13.80 9.34 26.53
C LYS A 371 -13.41 7.87 26.64
N ASN A 372 -12.31 7.61 27.35
CA ASN A 372 -11.81 6.27 27.64
C ASN A 372 -11.67 5.39 26.37
N THR A 373 -11.10 5.95 25.30
CA THR A 373 -10.87 5.21 24.05
C THR A 373 -9.55 4.46 24.11
N ASN A 374 -9.55 3.18 23.77
CA ASN A 374 -8.32 2.41 23.72
C ASN A 374 -7.42 2.88 22.58
N ILE A 375 -6.11 2.89 22.84
CA ILE A 375 -5.07 3.25 21.89
C ILE A 375 -3.88 2.29 21.98
N VAL A 376 -3.22 2.10 20.84
CA VAL A 376 -1.92 1.43 20.72
C VAL A 376 -0.85 2.41 20.23
N PHE A 377 0.38 2.24 20.68
CA PHE A 377 1.53 3.01 20.20
C PHE A 377 2.45 2.17 19.34
N SER A 378 2.64 2.58 18.08
CA SER A 378 3.61 1.97 17.16
C SER A 378 4.12 2.99 16.14
N ASP A 379 5.31 2.78 15.60
CA ASP A 379 5.85 3.56 14.48
C ASP A 379 5.01 3.38 13.21
N ILE A 380 4.59 4.50 12.62
CA ILE A 380 3.83 4.57 11.35
C ILE A 380 4.58 5.35 10.27
N SER A 381 5.89 5.57 10.43
CA SER A 381 6.73 6.24 9.44
C SER A 381 6.64 5.57 8.06
N HIS A 382 6.62 4.24 8.03
CA HIS A 382 6.45 3.43 6.82
C HIS A 382 5.11 3.73 6.13
N LEU A 383 4.01 3.81 6.87
CA LEU A 383 2.67 4.13 6.34
C LEU A 383 2.60 5.54 5.76
N ASN A 384 3.18 6.51 6.48
CA ASN A 384 3.27 7.89 6.02
C ASN A 384 4.09 7.98 4.73
N GLN A 385 5.22 7.27 4.66
CA GLN A 385 6.05 7.22 3.45
C GLN A 385 5.35 6.50 2.29
N ALA A 386 4.63 5.41 2.59
CA ALA A 386 3.84 4.62 1.66
C ALA A 386 2.83 5.50 0.92
N TYR A 387 1.84 5.98 1.65
CA TYR A 387 0.72 6.69 1.05
C TYR A 387 0.94 8.21 0.94
N GLN A 388 2.18 8.68 1.10
CA GLN A 388 2.54 10.11 1.16
C GLN A 388 1.65 10.89 2.14
N LEU A 389 1.36 10.27 3.28
CA LEU A 389 0.55 10.86 4.34
C LEU A 389 1.44 11.69 5.27
N ASN A 390 0.76 12.50 6.09
CA ASN A 390 1.37 13.18 7.21
C ASN A 390 0.40 13.12 8.39
N ILE A 391 0.13 11.89 8.85
CA ILE A 391 -0.76 11.60 9.98
C ILE A 391 0.05 11.24 11.22
N ASP A 392 -0.55 11.54 12.37
CA ASP A 392 -0.03 11.29 13.71
C ASP A 392 -0.57 9.99 14.32
N GLY A 393 -1.53 9.36 13.66
CA GLY A 393 -2.17 8.14 14.10
C GLY A 393 -3.33 7.72 13.20
N ILE A 394 -4.01 6.65 13.60
CA ILE A 394 -5.19 6.07 12.94
C ILE A 394 -6.34 6.00 13.95
N LEU A 395 -7.56 6.33 13.53
CA LEU A 395 -8.79 6.17 14.29
C LEU A 395 -9.67 5.12 13.59
N GLY A 396 -10.04 4.08 14.34
CA GLY A 396 -10.81 2.96 13.83
C GLY A 396 -12.03 2.65 14.66
N TYR A 397 -12.22 1.37 14.98
CA TYR A 397 -13.39 0.85 15.68
C TYR A 397 -13.81 1.67 16.91
N GLU A 398 -12.86 2.05 17.76
CA GLU A 398 -13.13 2.78 19.01
C GLU A 398 -13.79 4.16 18.79
N ILE A 399 -13.70 4.73 17.59
CA ILE A 399 -14.40 5.97 17.23
C ILE A 399 -15.66 5.65 16.42
N LEU A 400 -15.53 4.82 15.38
CA LEU A 400 -16.61 4.50 14.45
C LEU A 400 -17.78 3.75 15.10
N SER A 401 -17.53 3.03 16.19
CA SER A 401 -18.56 2.25 16.90
C SER A 401 -19.39 3.05 17.90
N LYS A 402 -18.96 4.25 18.31
CA LYS A 402 -19.62 4.98 19.41
C LYS A 402 -20.92 5.65 19.00
N TYR A 403 -21.02 6.10 17.74
CA TYR A 403 -22.18 6.75 17.19
C TYR A 403 -22.44 6.23 15.78
N PRO A 404 -23.70 6.22 15.29
CA PRO A 404 -23.95 6.16 13.86
C PRO A 404 -23.13 7.25 13.17
N THR A 405 -22.30 6.84 12.21
CA THR A 405 -21.27 7.70 11.63
C THR A 405 -21.34 7.66 10.12
N PHE A 406 -21.55 8.82 9.49
CA PHE A 406 -21.44 8.97 8.05
C PHE A 406 -20.01 9.33 7.65
N LEU A 407 -19.42 8.62 6.72
CA LEU A 407 -18.22 9.03 6.00
C LEU A 407 -18.58 9.32 4.54
N SER A 408 -18.27 10.53 4.07
CA SER A 408 -18.49 10.94 2.69
C SER A 408 -17.21 11.46 2.05
N TYR A 409 -16.71 10.71 1.07
CA TYR A 409 -15.55 11.13 0.28
C TYR A 409 -15.90 12.27 -0.68
N SER A 410 -17.10 12.24 -1.27
CA SER A 410 -17.56 13.26 -2.23
C SER A 410 -17.78 14.62 -1.56
N ARG A 411 -18.39 14.65 -0.36
CA ARG A 411 -18.59 15.88 0.43
C ARG A 411 -17.40 16.23 1.32
N LYS A 412 -16.43 15.34 1.44
CA LYS A 412 -15.23 15.51 2.28
C LYS A 412 -15.58 15.80 3.73
N GLU A 413 -16.44 14.97 4.31
CA GLU A 413 -16.89 15.12 5.69
C GLU A 413 -17.17 13.78 6.36
N ILE A 414 -17.01 13.77 7.67
CA ILE A 414 -17.53 12.75 8.58
C ILE A 414 -18.59 13.40 9.46
N ILE A 415 -19.70 12.70 9.71
CA ILE A 415 -20.79 13.21 10.55
C ILE A 415 -21.13 12.17 11.61
N PHE A 416 -21.12 12.58 12.87
CA PHE A 416 -21.52 11.76 14.01
C PHE A 416 -22.92 12.15 14.45
N PHE A 417 -23.80 11.16 14.65
CA PHE A 417 -25.18 11.38 15.09
C PHE A 417 -25.36 10.95 16.53
N LYS A 418 -25.69 11.92 17.39
CA LYS A 418 -25.96 11.70 18.81
C LYS A 418 -27.47 11.80 19.08
N LYS A 419 -28.01 10.79 19.78
CA LYS A 419 -29.41 10.79 20.25
C LYS A 419 -29.64 11.83 21.33
#